data_AF-A0A744GQC8-F1
#
_entry.id   AF-A0A744GQC8-F1
#
_cell.length_a   1.000
_cell.length_b   1.000
_cell.length_c   1.000
_cell.angle_alpha   90.00
_cell.angle_beta   90.00
_cell.angle_gamma   90.00
#
_symmetry.space_group_name_H-M   'P 1'
#
loop_
_entity.id
_entity.type
_entity.pdbx_description
1 polymer ?
#
loop_
_entity_poly.entity_id
_entity_poly.type
_entity_poly.pdbx_seq_one_letter_code
_entity_poly.pdbx_strand_id
1 'polypeptide(L)'
;MQSVDKSLPVIARNIDRGIWRDLMLKSGMLSLMDAEARSQWAKDLEEGDLPAISEANILSTFEQLHHNKQEVFERGIINVFKGLSWDYKTNNPCYFGKRIIVNSLVKYDKWGFSLNWGWRRDQLADLERMLYLLDGKTIPDNRHDVSIRFMDFVRDNPHQQVFEDELFTIRYFQKGSGHITFKRLDLVEKMNDIVAKHYPGMLAAK
;
A
#
# COMPACT_ATOMS: atom_id res chain seq x y z
N MET A 1 -34.45 -19.03 28.13
CA MET A 1 -33.96 -19.84 26.99
C MET A 1 -33.80 -19.06 25.67
N GLN A 2 -34.16 -17.76 25.59
CA GLN A 2 -34.00 -16.95 24.36
C GLN A 2 -32.63 -16.27 24.18
N SER A 3 -31.80 -16.13 25.23
CA SER A 3 -30.52 -15.41 25.12
C SER A 3 -29.36 -16.25 24.59
N VAL A 4 -29.43 -17.59 24.75
CA VAL A 4 -28.38 -18.52 24.31
C VAL A 4 -28.45 -18.76 22.79
N ASP A 5 -29.65 -18.78 22.23
CA ASP A 5 -29.89 -19.06 20.81
C ASP A 5 -29.42 -17.90 19.91
N LYS A 6 -29.45 -16.67 20.43
CA LYS A 6 -28.88 -15.48 19.75
C LYS A 6 -27.38 -15.31 19.97
N SER A 7 -26.78 -15.91 21.01
CA SER A 7 -25.36 -15.74 21.31
C SER A 7 -24.46 -16.69 20.54
N LEU A 8 -24.92 -17.91 20.23
CA LEU A 8 -24.14 -18.90 19.50
C LEU A 8 -23.72 -18.45 18.07
N PRO A 9 -24.61 -17.87 17.24
CA PRO A 9 -24.21 -17.37 15.92
C PRO A 9 -23.20 -16.22 15.98
N VAL A 10 -23.31 -15.36 17.00
CA VAL A 10 -22.37 -14.24 17.21
C VAL A 10 -20.99 -14.76 17.61
N ILE A 11 -20.93 -15.77 18.47
CA ILE A 11 -19.68 -16.42 18.87
C ILE A 11 -19.03 -17.11 17.66
N ALA A 12 -19.81 -17.88 16.89
CA ALA A 12 -19.31 -18.54 15.68
C ALA A 12 -18.74 -17.53 14.67
N ARG A 13 -19.47 -16.44 14.40
CA ARG A 13 -18.99 -15.36 13.52
C ARG A 13 -17.67 -14.75 14.00
N ASN A 14 -17.51 -14.54 15.30
CA ASN A 14 -16.26 -13.98 15.84
C ASN A 14 -15.08 -14.95 15.73
N ILE A 15 -15.32 -16.26 15.88
CA ILE A 15 -14.29 -17.28 15.68
C ILE A 15 -13.90 -17.34 14.19
N ASP A 16 -14.89 -17.40 13.29
CA ASP A 16 -14.68 -17.45 11.84
C ASP A 16 -13.87 -16.25 11.34
N ARG A 17 -14.16 -15.05 11.85
CA ARG A 17 -13.35 -13.85 11.60
C ARG A 17 -11.90 -14.00 12.00
N GLY A 18 -11.67 -14.58 13.18
CA GLY A 18 -10.31 -14.83 13.69
C GLY A 18 -9.55 -15.76 12.76
N ILE A 19 -10.21 -16.83 12.29
CA ILE A 19 -9.64 -17.81 11.36
C ILE A 19 -9.32 -17.15 10.02
N TRP A 20 -10.27 -16.43 9.40
CA TRP A 20 -10.04 -15.73 8.13
C TRP A 20 -8.91 -14.70 8.21
N ARG A 21 -8.81 -13.97 9.33
CA ARG A 21 -7.71 -13.03 9.58
C ARG A 21 -6.36 -13.75 9.62
N ASP A 22 -6.27 -14.86 10.35
CA ASP A 22 -5.04 -15.63 10.49
C ASP A 22 -4.61 -16.28 9.16
N LEU A 23 -5.58 -16.83 8.40
CA LEU A 23 -5.34 -17.39 7.07
C LEU A 23 -4.77 -16.34 6.09
N MET A 24 -5.36 -15.14 6.06
CA MET A 24 -4.90 -14.05 5.20
C MET A 24 -3.51 -13.52 5.58
N LEU A 25 -3.19 -13.54 6.87
CA LEU A 25 -1.86 -13.18 7.36
C LEU A 25 -0.83 -14.24 6.96
N LYS A 26 -1.12 -15.52 7.23
CA LYS A 26 -0.18 -16.64 7.00
C LYS A 26 0.06 -16.95 5.54
N SER A 27 -0.94 -16.75 4.68
CA SER A 27 -0.82 -16.90 3.23
C SER A 27 0.00 -15.79 2.56
N GLY A 28 0.25 -14.68 3.25
CA GLY A 28 0.88 -13.50 2.67
C GLY A 28 -0.02 -12.71 1.73
N MET A 29 -1.31 -13.07 1.56
CA MET A 29 -2.21 -12.37 0.62
C MET A 29 -2.40 -10.89 0.96
N LEU A 30 -2.42 -10.53 2.25
CA LEU A 30 -2.50 -9.13 2.68
C LEU A 30 -1.33 -8.28 2.17
N SER A 31 -0.17 -8.90 1.98
CA SER A 31 1.03 -8.19 1.52
C SER A 31 0.94 -7.82 0.04
N LEU A 32 0.18 -8.57 -0.76
CA LEU A 32 -0.06 -8.30 -2.17
C LEU A 32 -1.10 -7.18 -2.41
N MET A 33 -1.93 -6.91 -1.41
CA MET A 33 -3.05 -5.98 -1.52
C MET A 33 -2.63 -4.52 -1.35
N ASP A 34 -3.13 -3.62 -2.19
CA ASP A 34 -3.05 -2.17 -1.95
C ASP A 34 -3.90 -1.75 -0.72
N ALA A 35 -3.77 -0.50 -0.28
CA ALA A 35 -4.53 0.03 0.85
C ALA A 35 -6.04 -0.11 0.67
N GLU A 36 -6.55 0.05 -0.54
CA GLU A 36 -7.98 -0.04 -0.86
C GLU A 36 -8.51 -1.48 -0.71
N ALA A 37 -7.83 -2.48 -1.27
CA ALA A 37 -8.14 -3.90 -1.08
C ALA A 37 -8.06 -4.29 0.40
N ARG A 38 -7.08 -3.79 1.14
CA ARG A 38 -6.96 -4.07 2.58
C ARG A 38 -8.11 -3.46 3.37
N SER A 39 -8.52 -2.23 3.05
CA SER A 39 -9.68 -1.58 3.67
C SER A 39 -10.99 -2.31 3.35
N GLN A 40 -11.18 -2.71 2.08
CA GLN A 40 -12.35 -3.49 1.70
C GLN A 40 -12.38 -4.84 2.40
N TRP A 41 -11.25 -5.56 2.45
CA TRP A 41 -11.14 -6.81 3.19
C TRP A 41 -11.44 -6.66 4.69
N ALA A 42 -10.91 -5.61 5.32
CA ALA A 42 -11.20 -5.33 6.73
C ALA A 42 -12.69 -5.06 6.96
N LYS A 43 -13.33 -4.32 6.04
CA LYS A 43 -14.77 -4.08 6.08
C LYS A 43 -15.57 -5.37 5.87
N ASP A 44 -15.19 -6.21 4.92
CA ASP A 44 -15.85 -7.50 4.68
C ASP A 44 -15.69 -8.42 5.89
N LEU A 45 -14.56 -8.36 6.58
CA LEU A 45 -14.34 -9.04 7.83
C LEU A 45 -15.29 -8.52 8.92
N GLU A 46 -15.49 -7.21 9.04
CA GLU A 46 -16.25 -6.53 10.11
C GLU A 46 -17.77 -6.34 9.87
N GLU A 47 -18.21 -6.35 8.63
CA GLU A 47 -19.60 -6.06 8.26
C GLU A 47 -20.15 -7.10 7.29
N GLY A 48 -19.28 -7.68 6.46
CA GLY A 48 -19.65 -8.61 5.40
C GLY A 48 -20.09 -10.01 5.89
N ASP A 49 -20.74 -10.71 4.97
CA ASP A 49 -21.00 -12.14 5.05
C ASP A 49 -19.78 -12.89 4.51
N LEU A 50 -18.88 -13.26 5.43
CA LEU A 50 -17.76 -14.13 5.09
C LEU A 50 -18.27 -15.55 4.77
N PRO A 51 -17.63 -16.27 3.84
CA PRO A 51 -17.92 -17.68 3.65
C PRO A 51 -17.73 -18.44 4.96
N ALA A 52 -18.68 -19.32 5.29
CA ALA A 52 -18.59 -20.16 6.48
C ALA A 52 -17.29 -20.96 6.46
N ILE A 53 -16.63 -21.11 7.61
CA ILE A 53 -15.37 -21.85 7.68
C ILE A 53 -15.60 -23.32 7.32
N SER A 54 -15.05 -23.72 6.18
CA SER A 54 -14.95 -25.10 5.70
C SER A 54 -13.76 -25.21 4.76
N GLU A 55 -13.21 -26.41 4.60
CA GLU A 55 -12.09 -26.64 3.67
C GLU A 55 -12.41 -26.18 2.25
N ALA A 56 -13.61 -26.51 1.76
CA ALA A 56 -14.07 -26.11 0.43
C ALA A 56 -14.17 -24.58 0.26
N ASN A 57 -14.72 -23.87 1.26
CA ASN A 57 -14.83 -22.42 1.20
C ASN A 57 -13.47 -21.72 1.32
N ILE A 58 -12.58 -22.24 2.18
CA ILE A 58 -11.20 -21.76 2.30
C ILE A 58 -10.49 -21.92 0.97
N LEU A 59 -10.49 -23.13 0.40
CA LEU A 59 -9.83 -23.41 -0.87
C LEU A 59 -10.36 -22.51 -1.99
N SER A 60 -11.67 -22.45 -2.18
CA SER A 60 -12.32 -21.60 -3.19
C SER A 60 -11.94 -20.13 -3.05
N THR A 61 -11.91 -19.60 -1.81
CA THR A 61 -11.53 -18.21 -1.55
C THR A 61 -10.06 -17.96 -1.91
N PHE A 62 -9.16 -18.85 -1.51
CA PHE A 62 -7.74 -18.71 -1.80
C PHE A 62 -7.41 -18.91 -3.27
N GLU A 63 -8.13 -19.77 -3.99
CA GLU A 63 -8.04 -19.90 -5.44
C GLU A 63 -8.42 -18.59 -6.13
N GLN A 64 -9.56 -17.98 -5.75
CA GLN A 64 -9.98 -16.69 -6.30
C GLN A 64 -8.97 -15.58 -6.00
N LEU A 65 -8.48 -15.50 -4.76
CA LEU A 65 -7.43 -14.55 -4.39
C LEU A 65 -6.16 -14.75 -5.21
N HIS A 66 -5.76 -16.01 -5.43
CA HIS A 66 -4.58 -16.33 -6.23
C HIS A 66 -4.76 -15.98 -7.71
N HIS A 67 -5.94 -16.24 -8.28
CA HIS A 67 -6.27 -15.87 -9.65
C HIS A 67 -6.23 -14.34 -9.84
N ASN A 68 -6.73 -13.59 -8.87
CA ASN A 68 -6.83 -12.13 -8.95
C ASN A 68 -5.57 -11.40 -8.44
N LYS A 69 -4.58 -12.12 -7.88
CA LYS A 69 -3.41 -11.52 -7.19
C LYS A 69 -2.65 -10.52 -8.08
N GLN A 70 -2.51 -10.85 -9.36
CA GLN A 70 -1.77 -10.02 -10.32
C GLN A 70 -2.53 -8.73 -10.62
N GLU A 71 -3.85 -8.81 -10.75
CA GLU A 71 -4.70 -7.65 -10.99
C GLU A 71 -4.72 -6.72 -9.78
N VAL A 72 -4.85 -7.27 -8.57
CA VAL A 72 -4.80 -6.49 -7.32
C VAL A 72 -3.45 -5.79 -7.16
N PHE A 73 -2.36 -6.50 -7.47
CA PHE A 73 -1.02 -5.94 -7.47
C PHE A 73 -0.87 -4.79 -8.47
N GLU A 74 -1.26 -4.99 -9.73
CA GLU A 74 -1.17 -3.96 -10.78
C GLU A 74 -2.03 -2.74 -10.45
N ARG A 75 -3.24 -2.96 -9.93
CA ARG A 75 -4.13 -1.89 -9.48
C ARG A 75 -3.49 -1.03 -8.39
N GLY A 76 -2.71 -1.63 -7.48
CA GLY A 76 -1.94 -0.89 -6.49
C GLY A 76 -0.98 0.11 -7.11
N ILE A 77 -0.21 -0.29 -8.12
CA ILE A 77 0.68 0.61 -8.87
C ILE A 77 -0.11 1.74 -9.55
N ILE A 78 -1.24 1.39 -10.19
CA ILE A 78 -2.12 2.37 -10.85
C ILE A 78 -2.71 3.37 -9.85
N ASN A 79 -3.09 2.92 -8.66
CA ASN A 79 -3.64 3.78 -7.61
C ASN A 79 -2.57 4.76 -7.09
N VAL A 80 -1.33 4.31 -6.90
CA VAL A 80 -0.22 5.20 -6.56
C VAL A 80 0.02 6.24 -7.67
N PHE A 81 -0.02 5.80 -8.93
CA PHE A 81 0.15 6.67 -10.10
C PHE A 81 -0.93 7.77 -10.17
N LYS A 82 -2.21 7.38 -10.08
CA LYS A 82 -3.35 8.31 -10.07
C LYS A 82 -3.32 9.30 -8.90
N GLY A 83 -2.73 8.90 -7.76
CA GLY A 83 -2.62 9.73 -6.57
C GLY A 83 -1.54 10.83 -6.64
N LEU A 84 -0.80 10.94 -7.75
CA LEU A 84 0.18 11.99 -7.98
C LEU A 84 -0.49 13.31 -8.41
N SER A 85 0.06 14.45 -7.98
CA SER A 85 -0.34 15.76 -8.49
C SER A 85 0.39 16.03 -9.81
N TRP A 86 -0.35 16.41 -10.84
CA TRP A 86 0.18 16.65 -12.19
C TRP A 86 0.68 18.08 -12.41
N ASP A 87 0.55 18.95 -11.40
CA ASP A 87 1.00 20.34 -11.46
C ASP A 87 2.54 20.47 -11.45
N TYR A 88 3.24 19.37 -11.15
CA TYR A 88 4.69 19.32 -11.07
C TYR A 88 5.32 18.80 -12.35
N LYS A 89 6.30 19.53 -12.87
CA LYS A 89 7.06 19.15 -14.08
C LYS A 89 7.67 17.74 -14.04
N THR A 90 7.97 17.20 -12.86
CA THR A 90 8.56 15.85 -12.73
C THR A 90 7.54 14.75 -12.54
N ASN A 91 6.28 15.07 -12.24
CA ASN A 91 5.19 14.11 -12.23
C ASN A 91 4.59 14.10 -13.62
N ASN A 92 4.89 13.06 -14.40
CA ASN A 92 4.38 12.95 -15.76
C ASN A 92 3.04 12.19 -15.75
N PRO A 93 1.98 12.69 -16.40
CA PRO A 93 0.67 12.04 -16.44
C PRO A 93 0.66 10.69 -17.16
N CYS A 94 1.77 10.31 -17.80
CA CYS A 94 1.89 9.10 -18.60
C CYS A 94 2.85 8.05 -18.02
N TYR A 95 3.78 8.44 -17.12
CA TYR A 95 4.76 7.51 -16.55
C TYR A 95 5.38 8.01 -15.23
N PHE A 96 5.91 7.08 -14.43
CA PHE A 96 6.77 7.39 -13.30
C PHE A 96 8.17 7.81 -13.78
N GLY A 97 8.54 9.05 -13.52
CA GLY A 97 9.92 9.50 -13.69
C GLY A 97 10.84 9.03 -12.56
N LYS A 98 12.14 9.33 -12.67
CA LYS A 98 13.14 9.08 -11.61
C LYS A 98 12.76 9.69 -10.25
N ARG A 99 11.96 10.74 -10.25
CA ARG A 99 11.53 11.45 -9.05
C ARG A 99 10.08 11.84 -9.15
N ILE A 100 9.30 11.53 -8.11
CA ILE A 100 7.93 11.99 -7.93
C ILE A 100 7.84 13.03 -6.81
N ILE A 101 6.82 13.87 -6.88
CA ILE A 101 6.48 14.85 -5.85
C ILE A 101 5.12 14.50 -5.28
N VAL A 102 5.08 14.32 -3.97
CA VAL A 102 3.86 14.00 -3.21
C VAL A 102 3.51 15.21 -2.34
N ASN A 103 2.31 15.76 -2.55
CA ASN A 103 1.79 16.85 -1.72
C ASN A 103 1.31 16.32 -0.38
N SER A 104 1.43 17.12 0.67
CA SER A 104 0.97 16.74 2.01
C SER A 104 1.58 15.42 2.50
N LEU A 105 2.84 15.12 2.14
CA LEU A 105 3.56 13.99 2.70
C LEU A 105 3.87 14.23 4.18
N VAL A 106 4.30 15.45 4.51
CA VAL A 106 4.60 15.86 5.89
C VAL A 106 3.73 17.05 6.28
N LYS A 107 3.58 17.25 7.59
CA LYS A 107 3.13 18.49 8.21
C LYS A 107 4.34 19.19 8.82
N TYR A 108 4.33 20.52 8.78
CA TYR A 108 5.28 21.35 9.51
C TYR A 108 4.51 22.34 10.38
N ASP A 109 4.76 22.30 11.69
CA ASP A 109 4.19 23.25 12.65
C ASP A 109 5.22 23.67 13.70
N LYS A 110 4.78 24.32 14.79
CA LYS A 110 5.64 24.81 15.87
C LYS A 110 6.46 23.71 16.58
N TRP A 111 6.07 22.44 16.43
CA TRP A 111 6.77 21.28 16.97
C TRP A 111 7.70 20.61 15.94
N GLY A 112 7.83 21.18 14.74
CA GLY A 112 8.69 20.70 13.67
C GLY A 112 7.94 19.87 12.62
N PHE A 113 8.69 18.99 11.96
CA PHE A 113 8.14 18.10 10.95
C PHE A 113 7.49 16.87 11.59
N SER A 114 6.39 16.42 10.99
CA SER A 114 5.78 15.13 11.27
C SER A 114 5.22 14.53 9.99
N LEU A 115 5.20 13.19 9.88
CA LEU A 115 4.55 12.53 8.74
C LEU A 115 3.03 12.74 8.82
N ASN A 116 2.38 13.03 7.70
CA ASN A 116 0.92 13.07 7.67
C ASN A 116 0.36 11.65 7.76
N TRP A 117 -0.42 11.41 8.82
CA TRP A 117 -1.11 10.15 9.04
C TRP A 117 -2.30 9.96 8.09
N GLY A 118 -2.59 8.70 7.76
CA GLY A 118 -3.67 8.30 6.86
C GLY A 118 -3.16 7.97 5.45
N TRP A 119 -3.96 8.30 4.43
CA TRP A 119 -3.78 7.79 3.07
C TRP A 119 -2.39 8.05 2.44
N ARG A 120 -1.69 9.14 2.80
CA ARG A 120 -0.33 9.43 2.28
C ARG A 120 0.72 8.49 2.85
N ARG A 121 0.58 8.09 4.11
CA ARG A 121 1.39 7.05 4.73
C ARG A 121 1.16 5.74 3.99
N ASP A 122 -0.11 5.38 3.79
CA ASP A 122 -0.47 4.14 3.10
C ASP A 122 0.06 4.12 1.66
N GLN A 123 -0.02 5.24 0.94
CA GLN A 123 0.55 5.36 -0.40
C GLN A 123 2.08 5.14 -0.44
N LEU A 124 2.81 5.64 0.57
CA LEU A 124 4.26 5.46 0.67
C LEU A 124 4.62 3.99 0.98
N ALA A 125 3.90 3.36 1.91
CA ALA A 125 4.06 1.95 2.23
C ALA A 125 3.68 1.05 1.04
N ASP A 126 2.58 1.34 0.34
CA ASP A 126 2.17 0.64 -0.88
C ASP A 126 3.27 0.72 -1.94
N LEU A 127 3.85 1.90 -2.17
CA LEU A 127 4.93 2.08 -3.15
C LEU A 127 6.16 1.22 -2.82
N GLU A 128 6.59 1.13 -1.56
CA GLU A 128 7.66 0.21 -1.16
C GLU A 128 7.29 -1.25 -1.47
N ARG A 129 6.11 -1.70 -1.02
CA ARG A 129 5.68 -3.09 -1.20
C ARG A 129 5.62 -3.47 -2.68
N MET A 130 5.14 -2.57 -3.54
CA MET A 130 5.10 -2.83 -4.97
C MET A 130 6.49 -2.96 -5.58
N LEU A 131 7.45 -2.13 -5.16
CA LEU A 131 8.84 -2.26 -5.60
C LEU A 131 9.47 -3.57 -5.12
N TYR A 132 9.24 -3.99 -3.88
CA TYR A 132 9.71 -5.27 -3.36
C TYR A 132 9.18 -6.46 -4.17
N LEU A 133 7.89 -6.44 -4.52
CA LEU A 133 7.28 -7.47 -5.35
C LEU A 133 7.87 -7.50 -6.77
N LEU A 134 8.11 -6.33 -7.39
CA LEU A 134 8.79 -6.25 -8.70
C LEU A 134 10.24 -6.75 -8.65
N ASP A 135 10.89 -6.63 -7.49
CA ASP A 135 12.25 -7.11 -7.23
C ASP A 135 12.28 -8.61 -6.82
N GLY A 136 11.12 -9.26 -6.71
CA GLY A 136 11.01 -10.66 -6.26
C GLY A 136 11.41 -10.87 -4.79
N LYS A 137 11.47 -9.80 -3.99
CA LYS A 137 11.82 -9.85 -2.57
C LYS A 137 10.60 -10.09 -1.69
N THR A 138 10.83 -10.64 -0.51
CA THR A 138 9.80 -10.72 0.53
C THR A 138 9.43 -9.33 1.01
N ILE A 139 8.14 -9.04 1.09
CA ILE A 139 7.65 -7.74 1.56
C ILE A 139 8.04 -7.55 3.04
N PRO A 140 8.57 -6.37 3.41
CA PRO A 140 8.89 -6.07 4.80
C PRO A 140 7.65 -6.15 5.70
N ASP A 141 7.83 -6.55 6.95
CA ASP A 141 6.80 -6.45 7.99
C ASP A 141 6.28 -5.01 8.05
N ASN A 142 4.95 -4.82 8.03
CA ASN A 142 4.30 -3.51 8.13
C ASN A 142 4.76 -2.68 9.34
N ARG A 143 5.30 -3.32 10.38
CA ARG A 143 5.90 -2.64 11.54
C ARG A 143 7.22 -1.93 11.24
N HIS A 144 7.85 -2.26 10.12
CA HIS A 144 9.16 -1.75 9.71
C HIS A 144 9.15 -1.24 8.27
N ASP A 145 7.96 -0.95 7.71
CA ASP A 145 7.85 -0.37 6.36
C ASP A 145 8.51 1.02 6.28
N VAL A 146 8.70 1.51 5.06
CA VAL A 146 9.33 2.81 4.77
C VAL A 146 8.64 3.96 5.49
N SER A 147 7.33 3.87 5.74
CA SER A 147 6.58 4.93 6.40
C SER A 147 6.95 5.04 7.87
N ILE A 148 7.17 3.90 8.55
CA ILE A 148 7.67 3.84 9.91
C ILE A 148 9.12 4.33 9.96
N ARG A 149 10.00 3.81 9.10
CA ARG A 149 11.41 4.22 9.05
C ARG A 149 11.56 5.73 8.79
N PHE A 150 10.76 6.27 7.88
CA PHE A 150 10.75 7.69 7.57
C PHE A 150 10.21 8.54 8.74
N MET A 151 9.17 8.07 9.42
CA MET A 151 8.63 8.74 10.61
C MET A 151 9.63 8.79 11.76
N ASP A 152 10.29 7.66 12.04
CA ASP A 152 11.34 7.58 13.04
C ASP A 152 12.49 8.53 12.70
N PHE A 153 12.92 8.56 11.43
CA PHE A 153 13.93 9.50 10.97
C PHE A 153 13.54 10.96 11.20
N VAL A 154 12.32 11.36 10.81
CA VAL A 154 11.81 12.74 10.98
C VAL A 154 11.79 13.14 12.45
N ARG A 155 11.39 12.22 13.35
CA ARG A 155 11.37 12.43 14.80
C ARG A 155 12.78 12.59 15.37
N ASP A 156 13.68 11.69 14.99
CA ASP A 156 15.00 11.57 15.62
C ASP A 156 16.03 12.54 15.03
N ASN A 157 15.73 13.15 13.86
CA ASN A 157 16.62 14.07 13.14
C ASN A 157 15.92 15.41 12.81
N PRO A 158 15.54 16.24 13.79
CA PRO A 158 14.73 17.45 13.60
C PRO A 158 15.38 18.54 12.72
N HIS A 159 16.71 18.49 12.54
CA HIS A 159 17.47 19.42 11.71
C HIS A 159 17.81 18.88 10.32
N GLN A 160 17.44 17.63 10.02
CA GLN A 160 17.63 17.04 8.70
C GLN A 160 16.31 17.10 7.90
N GLN A 161 16.45 17.07 6.59
CA GLN A 161 15.31 17.13 5.64
C GLN A 161 15.43 16.10 4.51
N VAL A 162 16.35 15.15 4.64
CA VAL A 162 16.65 14.14 3.64
C VAL A 162 16.75 12.79 4.32
N PHE A 163 15.74 11.96 4.11
CA PHE A 163 15.76 10.55 4.49
C PHE A 163 16.26 9.71 3.32
N GLU A 164 17.03 8.67 3.61
CA GLU A 164 17.50 7.73 2.61
C GLU A 164 17.41 6.29 3.09
N ASP A 165 16.99 5.39 2.20
CA ASP A 165 17.08 3.94 2.38
C ASP A 165 17.53 3.24 1.09
N GLU A 166 17.26 1.94 0.96
CA GLU A 166 17.60 1.13 -0.22
C GLU A 166 16.87 1.57 -1.49
N LEU A 167 15.60 1.97 -1.38
CA LEU A 167 14.73 2.23 -2.54
C LEU A 167 14.55 3.72 -2.82
N PHE A 168 14.65 4.56 -1.79
CA PHE A 168 14.25 5.96 -1.87
C PHE A 168 15.28 6.92 -1.28
N THR A 169 15.34 8.11 -1.88
CA THR A 169 15.77 9.33 -1.20
C THR A 169 14.57 10.25 -1.10
N ILE A 170 14.16 10.61 0.12
CA ILE A 170 12.99 11.46 0.39
C ILE A 170 13.46 12.79 0.94
N ARG A 171 13.32 13.87 0.15
CA ARG A 171 13.52 15.24 0.62
C ARG A 171 12.18 15.89 0.91
N TYR A 172 12.01 16.44 2.11
CA TYR A 172 10.74 17.04 2.54
C TYR A 172 10.86 18.54 2.85
N PHE A 173 9.76 19.27 2.69
CA PHE A 173 9.73 20.74 2.71
C PHE A 173 8.61 21.27 3.60
N GLN A 174 8.79 22.49 4.13
CA GLN A 174 7.83 23.13 5.06
C GLN A 174 6.42 23.30 4.46
N LYS A 175 6.29 23.41 3.14
CA LYS A 175 4.98 23.41 2.45
C LYS A 175 4.24 22.06 2.47
N GLY A 176 4.82 21.06 3.12
CA GLY A 176 4.28 19.70 3.28
C GLY A 176 4.59 18.73 2.13
N SER A 177 5.25 19.19 1.06
CA SER A 177 5.62 18.32 -0.06
C SER A 177 6.81 17.42 0.27
N GLY A 178 6.79 16.19 -0.24
CA GLY A 178 7.94 15.29 -0.28
C GLY A 178 8.37 15.01 -1.72
N HIS A 179 9.67 15.11 -1.99
CA HIS A 179 10.29 14.71 -3.24
C HIS A 179 10.89 13.32 -3.02
N ILE A 180 10.29 12.31 -3.64
CA ILE A 180 10.73 10.92 -3.53
C ILE A 180 11.51 10.59 -4.81
N THR A 181 12.81 10.32 -4.67
CA THR A 181 13.67 9.89 -5.76
C THR A 181 13.86 8.39 -5.67
N PHE A 182 13.57 7.67 -6.75
CA PHE A 182 13.79 6.23 -6.83
C PHE A 182 15.27 5.92 -7.06
N LYS A 183 15.81 4.98 -6.28
CA LYS A 183 17.19 4.48 -6.44
C LYS A 183 17.28 3.32 -7.44
N ARG A 184 16.23 2.50 -7.53
CA ARG A 184 16.12 1.35 -8.44
C ARG A 184 15.30 1.68 -9.68
N LEU A 185 15.94 2.29 -10.68
CA LEU A 185 15.26 2.71 -11.92
C LEU A 185 14.76 1.53 -12.77
N ASP A 186 15.40 0.37 -12.66
CA ASP A 186 14.95 -0.88 -13.27
C ASP A 186 13.56 -1.30 -12.79
N LEU A 187 13.24 -1.06 -11.51
CA LEU A 187 11.90 -1.32 -10.97
C LEU A 187 10.89 -0.24 -11.40
N VAL A 188 11.34 1.00 -11.62
CA VAL A 188 10.51 2.07 -12.16
C VAL A 188 10.09 1.77 -13.60
N GLU A 189 10.99 1.20 -14.41
CA GLU A 189 10.65 0.73 -15.76
C GLU A 189 9.55 -0.34 -15.72
N LYS A 190 9.67 -1.34 -14.82
CA LYS A 190 8.62 -2.35 -14.64
C LYS A 190 7.27 -1.75 -14.17
N MET A 191 7.28 -0.74 -13.31
CA MET A 191 6.04 -0.02 -12.96
C MET A 191 5.45 0.68 -14.19
N ASN A 192 6.29 1.26 -15.05
CA ASN A 192 5.85 1.93 -16.28
C ASN A 192 5.30 0.94 -17.31
N ASP A 193 5.83 -0.28 -17.40
CA ASP A 193 5.24 -1.34 -18.24
C ASP A 193 3.80 -1.66 -17.81
N ILE A 194 3.54 -1.66 -16.49
CA ILE A 194 2.19 -1.84 -15.93
C ILE A 194 1.31 -0.63 -16.24
N VAL A 195 1.79 0.59 -16.07
CA VAL A 195 1.04 1.81 -16.46
C VAL A 195 0.69 1.77 -17.95
N ALA A 196 1.63 1.39 -18.81
CA ALA A 196 1.43 1.28 -20.25
C ALA A 196 0.38 0.23 -20.62
N LYS A 197 0.38 -0.92 -19.94
CA LYS A 197 -0.62 -1.97 -20.12
C LYS A 197 -2.03 -1.48 -19.83
N HIS A 198 -2.21 -0.65 -18.80
CA HIS A 198 -3.51 -0.09 -18.42
C HIS A 198 -3.89 1.17 -19.22
N TYR A 199 -2.90 1.88 -19.76
CA TYR A 199 -3.07 3.12 -20.53
C TYR A 199 -2.27 3.11 -21.84
N PRO A 200 -2.63 2.25 -22.82
CA PRO A 200 -1.85 2.03 -24.04
C PRO A 200 -1.70 3.28 -24.94
N GLY A 201 -2.55 4.29 -24.78
CA GLY A 201 -2.47 5.56 -25.52
C GLY A 201 -1.72 6.69 -24.80
N MET A 202 -1.25 6.49 -23.55
CA MET A 202 -0.61 7.56 -22.77
C MET A 202 0.89 7.68 -23.01
N LEU A 203 1.59 6.60 -23.38
CA LEU A 203 3.00 6.72 -23.73
C LEU A 203 3.15 7.43 -25.08
N ALA A 204 3.24 8.75 -25.06
CA ALA A 204 3.81 9.50 -26.16
C ALA A 204 5.20 8.93 -26.43
N ALA A 205 5.48 8.63 -27.71
CA ALA A 205 6.73 8.06 -28.18
C ALA A 205 7.94 8.74 -27.53
N LYS A 206 8.87 7.91 -27.05
CA LYS A 206 10.17 8.32 -26.50
C LYS A 206 10.89 9.32 -27.40
#